data_AF-A0A8H2QMK3-F1
#
_entry.id   AF-A0A8H2QMK3-F1
#
_cell.length_a   1.000
_cell.length_b   1.000
_cell.length_c   1.000
_cell.angle_alpha   90.00
_cell.angle_beta   90.00
_cell.angle_gamma   90.00
#
_symmetry.space_group_name_H-M   'P 1'
#
loop_
_entity.id
_entity.type
_entity.pdbx_description
1 polymer ?
#
loop_
_entity_poly.entity_id
_entity_poly.type
_entity_poly.pdbx_seq_one_letter_code
_entity_poly.pdbx_strand_id
1 'polypeptide(L)'
;MSLDGTTYANTLQIGTATANEATIVYVRFTPSVTGNATGTLIISNTDADAVVVSLSGNSPAVIHNYQTFNQQRLAMGGGYDQSNTQTFNLHNDLTAIETVKMYVKLTCPAGGCDEWDVYANVKVKDPATGELYELGRYITPYWNDNSQLERGFEYDVTDFKSLLTGATELRIRTECWNDKGYQVSVDFDYIEGTPDYPYYAVTPILSYDDWSSSGVPYGVAHNFDLDKTVSIPANAESTHLRTIISGWGHATPEDTGTGRGCAEWCYRTHSVKINGANTFDHYMGPMNCAANPVNNQSPGNWSADRAGWCPGMEVPTRLDVFGTSLAGNTFAFEYDFEDWTNDGENGNAYYATSIFVVVKSNTPINAPIVTN
;
A
#
# COMPACT_ATOMS: atom_id res chain seq x y z
N MET A 1 19.90 19.18 -30.53
CA MET A 1 20.73 18.31 -31.40
C MET A 1 22.20 18.59 -31.15
N SER A 2 23.06 17.59 -31.33
CA SER A 2 24.52 17.67 -31.12
C SER A 2 25.26 16.68 -32.03
N LEU A 3 26.50 17.00 -32.45
CA LEU A 3 27.42 16.08 -33.13
C LEU A 3 28.44 15.43 -32.17
N ASP A 4 28.65 16.01 -30.99
CA ASP A 4 29.66 15.58 -30.02
C ASP A 4 29.05 14.93 -28.76
N GLY A 5 27.72 14.93 -28.65
CA GLY A 5 26.98 14.39 -27.50
C GLY A 5 27.00 15.28 -26.25
N THR A 6 27.65 16.45 -26.29
CA THR A 6 27.88 17.34 -25.13
C THR A 6 27.27 18.74 -25.31
N THR A 7 27.44 19.35 -26.48
CA THR A 7 26.94 20.71 -26.79
C THR A 7 25.70 20.61 -27.66
N TYR A 8 24.57 21.12 -27.17
CA TYR A 8 23.29 20.97 -27.85
C TYR A 8 22.70 22.33 -28.27
N ALA A 9 22.15 22.37 -29.48
CA ALA A 9 21.42 23.50 -30.04
C ALA A 9 20.10 23.07 -30.71
N ASN A 10 19.21 24.04 -30.97
CA ASN A 10 17.93 23.82 -31.66
C ASN A 10 18.10 23.65 -33.18
N THR A 11 19.26 24.01 -33.72
CA THR A 11 19.64 23.81 -35.11
C THR A 11 21.05 23.25 -35.18
N LEU A 12 21.32 22.44 -36.19
CA LEU A 12 22.62 21.83 -36.43
C LEU A 12 22.92 21.92 -37.93
N GLN A 13 24.17 22.16 -38.30
CA GLN A 13 24.62 22.17 -39.68
C GLN A 13 25.69 21.13 -39.87
N ILE A 14 25.53 20.26 -40.87
CA ILE A 14 26.53 19.28 -41.29
C ILE A 14 27.29 19.90 -42.46
N GLY A 15 28.61 19.94 -42.37
CA GLY A 15 29.45 20.53 -43.42
C GLY A 15 29.34 19.76 -44.73
N THR A 16 29.38 20.47 -45.86
CA THR A 16 29.26 19.87 -47.20
C THR A 16 30.32 18.82 -47.49
N ALA A 17 31.50 18.93 -46.90
CA ALA A 17 32.59 17.96 -47.05
C ALA A 17 32.27 16.58 -46.45
N THR A 18 31.43 16.52 -45.41
CA THR A 18 31.08 15.29 -44.69
C THR A 18 29.60 14.91 -44.86
N ALA A 19 28.85 15.66 -45.65
CA ALA A 19 27.40 15.49 -45.81
C ALA A 19 27.00 14.13 -46.44
N ASN A 20 27.92 13.52 -47.20
CA ASN A 20 27.71 12.20 -47.82
C ASN A 20 28.23 11.05 -46.94
N GLU A 21 28.76 11.33 -45.75
CA GLU A 21 29.27 10.33 -44.82
C GLU A 21 28.22 9.97 -43.75
N ALA A 22 28.42 8.84 -43.06
CA ALA A 22 27.59 8.47 -41.93
C ALA A 22 27.83 9.45 -40.77
N THR A 23 26.82 10.27 -40.44
CA THR A 23 26.88 11.25 -39.35
C THR A 23 25.96 10.84 -38.21
N ILE A 24 26.51 10.72 -36.99
CA ILE A 24 25.71 10.48 -35.78
C ILE A 24 25.21 11.83 -35.24
N VAL A 25 23.89 11.92 -35.03
CA VAL A 25 23.26 13.10 -34.42
C VAL A 25 22.64 12.70 -33.09
N TYR A 26 23.12 13.31 -32.01
CA TYR A 26 22.54 13.14 -30.68
C TYR A 26 21.36 14.09 -30.50
N VAL A 27 20.22 13.56 -30.09
CA VAL A 27 19.02 14.34 -29.80
C VAL A 27 18.69 14.19 -28.32
N ARG A 28 18.47 15.32 -27.65
CA ARG A 28 17.90 15.37 -26.30
C ARG A 28 16.68 16.27 -26.35
N PHE A 29 15.68 15.93 -25.56
CA PHE A 29 14.53 16.80 -25.31
C PHE A 29 14.26 16.79 -23.81
N THR A 30 13.71 17.89 -23.30
CA THR A 30 13.22 17.98 -21.93
C THR A 30 11.70 17.96 -22.02
N PRO A 31 11.03 16.89 -21.56
CA PRO A 31 9.57 16.85 -21.53
C PRO A 31 9.03 17.98 -20.66
N SER A 32 7.95 18.63 -21.12
CA SER A 32 7.21 19.62 -20.33
C SER A 32 5.94 19.04 -19.70
N VAL A 33 5.61 17.78 -20.03
CA VAL A 33 4.45 17.02 -19.54
C VAL A 33 4.87 15.57 -19.36
N THR A 34 4.25 14.87 -18.40
CA THR A 34 4.42 13.43 -18.16
C THR A 34 3.90 12.60 -19.34
N GLY A 35 4.49 11.42 -19.56
CA GLY A 35 4.08 10.48 -20.61
C GLY A 35 4.90 10.56 -21.90
N ASN A 36 4.28 10.14 -23.01
CA ASN A 36 4.92 10.06 -24.33
C ASN A 36 5.03 11.45 -24.94
N ALA A 37 6.25 11.96 -25.04
CA ALA A 37 6.57 13.14 -25.80
C ALA A 37 6.93 12.72 -27.24
N THR A 38 6.26 13.35 -28.21
CA THR A 38 6.59 13.17 -29.63
C THR A 38 7.13 14.47 -30.21
N GLY A 39 8.00 14.36 -31.20
CA GLY A 39 8.58 15.50 -31.91
C GLY A 39 9.02 15.10 -33.30
N THR A 40 9.42 16.08 -34.10
CA THR A 40 9.95 15.83 -35.45
C THR A 40 11.32 16.46 -35.60
N LEU A 41 12.23 15.69 -36.19
CA LEU A 41 13.51 16.16 -36.69
C LEU A 41 13.40 16.30 -38.21
N ILE A 42 13.62 17.51 -38.72
CA ILE A 42 13.63 17.78 -40.16
C ILE A 42 15.07 17.92 -40.62
N ILE A 43 15.47 17.07 -41.57
CA ILE A 43 16.75 17.14 -42.25
C ILE A 43 16.47 17.71 -43.64
N SER A 44 17.02 18.89 -43.95
CA SER A 44 16.76 19.60 -45.20
C SER A 44 18.04 20.03 -45.91
N ASN A 45 17.96 20.07 -47.24
CA ASN A 45 19.00 20.57 -48.15
C ASN A 45 18.28 21.32 -49.29
N THR A 46 18.90 22.35 -49.88
CA THR A 46 18.29 23.12 -50.99
C THR A 46 18.12 22.33 -52.27
N ASP A 47 18.95 21.29 -52.47
CA ASP A 47 19.04 20.49 -53.69
C ASP A 47 18.45 19.08 -53.53
N ALA A 48 17.81 18.78 -52.39
CA ALA A 48 17.18 17.49 -52.11
C ALA A 48 15.90 17.63 -51.27
N ASP A 49 15.02 16.63 -51.36
CA ASP A 49 13.82 16.59 -50.54
C ASP A 49 14.15 16.47 -49.05
N ALA A 50 13.35 17.14 -48.22
CA ALA A 50 13.51 17.07 -46.78
C ALA A 50 13.09 15.70 -46.26
N VAL A 51 13.89 15.15 -45.33
CA VAL A 51 13.57 13.93 -44.59
C VAL A 51 13.02 14.33 -43.22
N VAL A 52 11.89 13.75 -42.85
CA VAL A 52 11.26 13.94 -41.53
C VAL A 52 11.43 12.67 -40.72
N VAL A 53 12.05 12.78 -39.55
CA VAL A 53 12.22 11.71 -38.58
C VAL A 53 11.31 11.99 -37.39
N SER A 54 10.35 11.10 -37.15
CA SER A 54 9.53 11.15 -35.94
C SER A 54 10.36 10.69 -34.74
N LEU A 55 10.33 11.48 -33.69
CA LEU A 55 10.95 11.18 -32.40
C LEU A 55 9.86 10.89 -31.39
N SER A 56 10.09 9.89 -30.54
CA SER A 56 9.28 9.65 -29.35
C SER A 56 10.19 9.34 -28.16
N GLY A 57 9.74 9.72 -26.97
CA GLY A 57 10.38 9.34 -25.73
C GLY A 57 9.43 9.53 -24.56
N ASN A 58 9.59 8.70 -23.53
CA ASN A 58 8.78 8.81 -22.33
C ASN A 58 9.53 9.62 -21.29
N SER A 59 8.89 10.66 -20.75
CA SER A 59 9.37 11.30 -19.53
C SER A 59 9.23 10.33 -18.36
N PRO A 60 10.23 10.21 -17.45
CA PRO A 60 9.96 9.64 -16.14
C PRO A 60 8.86 10.46 -15.45
N ALA A 61 8.04 9.78 -14.63
CA ALA A 61 7.04 10.45 -13.81
C ALA A 61 7.72 11.46 -12.87
N VAL A 62 7.09 12.61 -12.65
CA VAL A 62 7.54 13.54 -11.60
C VAL A 62 7.15 12.92 -10.27
N ILE A 63 8.14 12.71 -9.40
CA ILE A 63 7.95 12.09 -8.08
C ILE A 63 8.41 13.09 -7.02
N HIS A 64 7.52 13.42 -6.10
CA HIS A 64 7.85 14.16 -4.88
C HIS A 64 7.99 13.16 -3.74
N ASN A 65 9.22 12.92 -3.29
CA ASN A 65 9.49 12.02 -2.17
C ASN A 65 9.52 12.78 -0.84
N TYR A 66 8.87 12.21 0.18
CA TYR A 66 8.83 12.75 1.53
C TYR A 66 9.25 11.68 2.53
N GLN A 67 10.45 11.84 3.11
CA GLN A 67 10.88 11.05 4.26
C GLN A 67 10.10 11.48 5.51
N THR A 68 9.45 10.53 6.18
CA THR A 68 8.76 10.75 7.45
C THR A 68 9.59 10.20 8.61
N PHE A 69 9.21 9.06 9.19
CA PHE A 69 10.04 8.35 10.15
C PHE A 69 11.36 7.97 9.47
N ASN A 70 12.49 8.20 10.15
CA ASN A 70 13.82 7.86 9.65
C ASN A 70 14.59 7.15 10.75
N GLN A 71 14.75 5.83 10.60
CA GLN A 71 15.35 4.94 11.59
C GLN A 71 14.73 5.10 12.99
N GLN A 72 13.41 5.33 13.04
CA GLN A 72 12.70 5.49 14.30
C GLN A 72 12.74 4.17 15.06
N ARG A 73 13.29 4.23 16.27
CA ARG A 73 13.47 3.07 17.13
C ARG A 73 12.14 2.64 17.74
N LEU A 74 11.74 1.38 17.52
CA LEU A 74 10.60 0.72 18.15
C LEU A 74 11.03 -0.59 18.81
N ALA A 75 10.70 -0.80 20.08
CA ALA A 75 10.99 -2.02 20.84
C ALA A 75 10.15 -2.05 22.13
N MET A 76 10.14 -3.19 22.84
CA MET A 76 9.64 -3.26 24.22
C MET A 76 10.81 -3.29 25.20
N GLY A 77 10.97 -2.22 25.98
CA GLY A 77 12.05 -2.11 26.96
C GLY A 77 13.19 -1.21 26.50
N GLY A 78 14.24 -1.08 27.33
CA GLY A 78 15.39 -0.20 27.03
C GLY A 78 15.06 1.30 26.96
N GLY A 79 13.87 1.72 27.41
CA GLY A 79 13.38 3.10 27.28
C GLY A 79 12.72 3.42 25.94
N TYR A 80 12.47 2.40 25.10
CA TYR A 80 11.75 2.53 23.84
C TYR A 80 10.29 2.08 23.97
N ASP A 81 9.47 2.53 23.04
CA ASP A 81 8.07 2.17 22.90
C ASP A 81 7.83 1.33 21.64
N GLN A 82 6.81 0.48 21.67
CA GLN A 82 6.37 -0.34 20.53
C GLN A 82 5.67 0.49 19.44
N SER A 83 5.42 1.77 19.68
CA SER A 83 4.83 2.68 18.70
C SER A 83 5.39 4.09 18.84
N ASN A 84 5.35 4.84 17.75
CA ASN A 84 5.72 6.25 17.74
C ASN A 84 4.78 7.04 16.84
N THR A 85 4.38 8.22 17.30
CA THR A 85 3.48 9.14 16.58
C THR A 85 4.17 10.48 16.37
N GLN A 86 4.18 10.98 15.15
CA GLN A 86 4.81 12.25 14.77
C GLN A 86 3.99 12.95 13.68
N THR A 87 4.14 14.27 13.56
CA THR A 87 3.53 15.08 12.49
C THR A 87 4.58 15.45 11.45
N PHE A 88 4.25 15.26 10.18
CA PHE A 88 5.11 15.55 9.04
C PHE A 88 4.42 16.50 8.07
N ASN A 89 5.19 17.31 7.34
CA ASN A 89 4.66 18.14 6.28
C ASN A 89 4.81 17.40 4.94
N LEU A 90 3.71 16.84 4.47
CA LEU A 90 3.60 16.14 3.20
C LEU A 90 3.19 17.08 2.06
N HIS A 91 2.95 16.52 0.87
CA HIS A 91 2.57 17.30 -0.31
C HIS A 91 1.27 18.09 -0.09
N ASN A 92 1.24 19.36 -0.52
CA ASN A 92 0.07 20.22 -0.31
C ASN A 92 -0.92 20.17 -1.49
N ASP A 93 -0.44 20.15 -2.74
CA ASP A 93 -1.29 20.26 -3.93
C ASP A 93 -1.52 18.89 -4.58
N LEU A 94 -2.65 18.25 -4.27
CA LEU A 94 -2.95 16.93 -4.79
C LEU A 94 -3.53 16.93 -6.22
N THR A 95 -3.68 18.10 -6.86
CA THR A 95 -4.41 18.20 -8.14
C THR A 95 -3.79 17.38 -9.27
N ALA A 96 -2.46 17.33 -9.33
CA ALA A 96 -1.72 16.54 -10.31
C ALA A 96 -1.31 15.15 -9.77
N ILE A 97 -1.63 14.80 -8.53
CA ILE A 97 -1.18 13.54 -7.93
C ILE A 97 -2.12 12.39 -8.31
N GLU A 98 -1.58 11.49 -9.12
CA GLU A 98 -2.26 10.27 -9.57
C GLU A 98 -2.11 9.14 -8.56
N THR A 99 -0.91 8.97 -7.99
CA THR A 99 -0.60 7.86 -7.10
C THR A 99 0.20 8.34 -5.89
N VAL A 100 -0.09 7.76 -4.73
CA VAL A 100 0.73 7.90 -3.53
C VAL A 100 1.22 6.51 -3.11
N LYS A 101 2.53 6.28 -3.16
CA LYS A 101 3.16 5.07 -2.64
C LYS A 101 3.77 5.33 -1.27
N MET A 102 3.59 4.40 -0.35
CA MET A 102 4.27 4.40 0.95
C MET A 102 5.30 3.26 0.96
N TYR A 103 6.49 3.55 1.45
CA TYR A 103 7.57 2.59 1.60
C TYR A 103 7.91 2.40 3.08
N VAL A 104 8.06 1.15 3.53
CA VAL A 104 8.45 0.83 4.91
C VAL A 104 9.73 0.02 4.91
N LYS A 105 10.82 0.66 5.36
CA LYS A 105 12.12 0.01 5.49
C LYS A 105 12.40 -0.32 6.95
N LEU A 106 12.66 -1.60 7.19
CA LEU A 106 13.15 -2.10 8.46
C LEU A 106 14.67 -2.09 8.42
N THR A 107 15.29 -1.82 9.56
CA THR A 107 16.73 -1.94 9.74
C THR A 107 17.01 -2.52 11.10
N CYS A 108 17.88 -3.52 11.16
CA CYS A 108 18.30 -4.06 12.45
C CYS A 108 19.15 -3.05 13.20
N PRO A 109 18.82 -2.74 14.47
CA PRO A 109 19.70 -1.93 15.30
C PRO A 109 21.03 -2.66 15.56
N ALA A 110 22.00 -1.90 16.07
CA ALA A 110 23.25 -2.49 16.55
C ALA A 110 22.95 -3.56 17.63
N GLY A 111 23.30 -4.81 17.37
CA GLY A 111 22.98 -5.95 18.23
C GLY A 111 21.93 -6.92 17.68
N GLY A 112 21.27 -6.58 16.57
CA GLY A 112 20.30 -7.42 15.88
C GLY A 112 18.84 -6.97 16.07
N CYS A 113 17.96 -7.43 15.18
CA CYS A 113 16.52 -7.22 15.25
C CYS A 113 15.86 -8.12 16.30
N ASP A 114 14.59 -7.83 16.63
CA ASP A 114 13.67 -8.84 17.17
C ASP A 114 13.68 -10.08 16.27
N GLU A 115 13.95 -11.24 16.84
CA GLU A 115 14.01 -12.50 16.11
C GLU A 115 12.67 -13.02 15.61
N TRP A 116 11.55 -12.51 16.14
CA TRP A 116 10.19 -12.98 15.81
C TRP A 116 9.55 -12.22 14.64
N ASP A 117 8.64 -12.91 13.96
CA ASP A 117 7.78 -12.38 12.92
C ASP A 117 6.55 -11.70 13.56
N VAL A 118 6.68 -10.42 13.89
CA VAL A 118 5.64 -9.70 14.64
C VAL A 118 4.76 -8.85 13.74
N TYR A 119 3.52 -8.67 14.17
CA TYR A 119 2.57 -7.75 13.57
C TYR A 119 3.09 -6.31 13.62
N ALA A 120 2.91 -5.56 12.54
CA ALA A 120 3.26 -4.15 12.48
C ALA A 120 2.37 -3.39 11.49
N ASN A 121 2.12 -2.10 11.77
CA ASN A 121 1.33 -1.26 10.88
C ASN A 121 1.75 0.21 10.88
N VAL A 122 1.31 0.91 9.83
CA VAL A 122 1.39 2.36 9.68
C VAL A 122 -0.02 2.91 9.61
N LYS A 123 -0.32 3.92 10.43
CA LYS A 123 -1.62 4.60 10.44
C LYS A 123 -1.46 6.11 10.21
N VAL A 124 -2.46 6.71 9.57
CA VAL A 124 -2.65 8.17 9.50
C VAL A 124 -3.77 8.58 10.44
N LYS A 125 -3.66 9.74 11.07
CA LYS A 125 -4.76 10.31 11.84
C LYS A 125 -5.66 11.15 10.95
N ASP A 126 -6.96 10.89 11.00
CA ASP A 126 -7.94 11.82 10.46
C ASP A 126 -8.02 13.06 11.35
N PRO A 127 -7.69 14.27 10.85
CA PRO A 127 -7.74 15.48 11.66
C PRO A 127 -9.15 15.89 12.08
N ALA A 128 -10.20 15.40 11.41
CA ALA A 128 -11.58 15.75 11.74
C ALA A 128 -12.11 14.98 12.96
N THR A 129 -11.84 13.68 13.02
CA THR A 129 -12.33 12.79 14.09
C THR A 129 -11.27 12.49 15.16
N GLY A 130 -9.99 12.59 14.81
CA GLY A 130 -8.87 12.14 15.64
C GLY A 130 -8.62 10.64 15.59
N GLU A 131 -9.38 9.88 14.79
CA GLU A 131 -9.23 8.44 14.62
C GLU A 131 -8.00 8.08 13.77
N LEU A 132 -7.47 6.88 13.97
CA LEU A 132 -6.30 6.37 13.24
C LEU A 132 -6.72 5.38 12.17
N TYR A 133 -6.40 5.66 10.91
CA TYR A 133 -6.72 4.84 9.75
C TYR A 133 -5.46 4.08 9.30
N GLU A 134 -5.55 2.75 9.21
CA GLU A 134 -4.44 1.91 8.75
C GLU A 134 -4.17 2.05 7.26
N LEU A 135 -3.00 2.60 6.94
CA LEU A 135 -2.51 2.76 5.58
C LEU A 135 -2.02 1.42 5.01
N GLY A 136 -1.30 0.67 5.84
CA GLY A 136 -0.68 -0.60 5.48
C GLY A 136 -0.22 -1.39 6.70
N ARG A 137 -0.12 -2.70 6.52
CA ARG A 137 0.29 -3.68 7.53
C ARG A 137 1.32 -4.63 6.96
N TYR A 138 2.27 -5.06 7.77
CA TYR A 138 3.26 -6.08 7.44
C TYR A 138 3.49 -6.99 8.64
N ILE A 139 4.08 -8.15 8.35
CA ILE A 139 4.68 -9.00 9.37
C ILE A 139 6.20 -8.86 9.23
N THR A 140 6.91 -8.57 10.32
CA THR A 140 8.36 -8.43 10.28
C THR A 140 9.01 -9.77 9.86
N PRO A 141 10.20 -9.73 9.23
CA PRO A 141 10.93 -10.97 8.96
C PRO A 141 11.45 -11.60 10.25
N TYR A 142 11.64 -12.91 10.27
CA TYR A 142 12.41 -13.53 11.35
C TYR A 142 13.89 -13.11 11.26
N TRP A 143 14.49 -12.83 12.43
CA TRP A 143 15.93 -12.58 12.65
C TRP A 143 16.59 -11.39 11.92
N ASN A 144 15.97 -10.86 10.87
CA ASN A 144 16.58 -9.91 9.95
C ASN A 144 15.63 -8.75 9.64
N ASP A 145 16.08 -7.87 8.76
CA ASP A 145 15.28 -6.79 8.19
C ASP A 145 14.82 -7.11 6.76
N ASN A 146 14.28 -6.12 6.05
CA ASN A 146 13.83 -6.26 4.67
C ASN A 146 14.83 -5.65 3.65
N SER A 147 16.12 -5.63 3.96
CA SER A 147 17.16 -5.01 3.12
C SER A 147 17.33 -5.60 1.72
N GLN A 148 16.81 -6.80 1.45
CA GLN A 148 16.72 -7.35 0.10
C GLN A 148 15.77 -6.56 -0.81
N LEU A 149 14.87 -5.76 -0.25
CA LEU A 149 14.04 -4.80 -0.97
C LEU A 149 14.70 -3.43 -0.85
N GLU A 150 15.13 -2.86 -1.98
CA GLU A 150 15.92 -1.61 -2.02
C GLU A 150 15.28 -0.48 -1.17
N ARG A 151 13.96 -0.33 -1.30
CA ARG A 151 13.14 0.65 -0.58
C ARG A 151 12.28 0.06 0.55
N GLY A 152 12.44 -1.22 0.86
CA GLY A 152 11.58 -1.93 1.80
C GLY A 152 10.23 -2.32 1.19
N PHE A 153 9.23 -2.49 2.06
CA PHE A 153 7.88 -2.87 1.68
C PHE A 153 7.14 -1.74 0.97
N GLU A 154 6.40 -2.03 -0.09
CA GLU A 154 5.69 -1.03 -0.90
C GLU A 154 4.17 -1.15 -0.74
N TYR A 155 3.51 -0.02 -0.50
CA TYR A 155 2.06 0.08 -0.41
C TYR A 155 1.51 1.14 -1.34
N ASP A 156 0.41 0.83 -2.03
CA ASP A 156 -0.44 1.86 -2.61
C ASP A 156 -1.39 2.41 -1.55
N VAL A 157 -1.21 3.68 -1.22
CA VAL A 157 -2.00 4.41 -0.21
C VAL A 157 -2.77 5.58 -0.84
N THR A 158 -2.98 5.54 -2.16
CA THR A 158 -3.66 6.60 -2.92
C THR A 158 -5.08 6.86 -2.41
N ASP A 159 -5.77 5.83 -1.92
CA ASP A 159 -7.11 5.95 -1.30
C ASP A 159 -7.15 6.93 -0.12
N PHE A 160 -6.02 7.14 0.55
CA PHE A 160 -5.88 8.04 1.69
C PHE A 160 -5.29 9.41 1.32
N LYS A 161 -5.12 9.74 0.03
CA LYS A 161 -4.43 10.97 -0.38
C LYS A 161 -5.04 12.24 0.23
N SER A 162 -6.36 12.27 0.46
CA SER A 162 -7.05 13.40 1.11
C SER A 162 -6.70 13.58 2.60
N LEU A 163 -6.12 12.57 3.25
CA LEU A 163 -5.56 12.65 4.62
C LEU A 163 -4.04 12.85 4.62
N LEU A 164 -3.37 12.47 3.53
CA LEU A 164 -1.92 12.59 3.33
C LEU A 164 -1.56 13.91 2.64
N THR A 165 -2.06 15.03 3.16
CA THR A 165 -1.79 16.38 2.64
C THR A 165 -1.43 17.37 3.73
N GLY A 166 -0.43 18.21 3.45
CA GLY A 166 0.05 19.21 4.40
C GLY A 166 0.55 18.61 5.71
N ALA A 167 0.13 19.18 6.84
CA ALA A 167 0.53 18.69 8.16
C ALA A 167 -0.25 17.41 8.53
N THR A 168 0.42 16.26 8.47
CA THR A 168 -0.17 14.93 8.66
C THR A 168 0.45 14.24 9.86
N GLU A 169 -0.38 13.80 10.82
CA GLU A 169 0.06 12.97 11.96
C GLU A 169 0.01 11.48 11.56
N LEU A 170 1.16 10.82 11.66
CA LEU A 170 1.34 9.41 11.36
C LEU A 170 1.73 8.63 12.62
N ARG A 171 1.35 7.36 12.68
CA ARG A 171 1.77 6.40 13.71
C ARG A 171 2.40 5.18 13.06
N ILE A 172 3.54 4.75 13.56
CA ILE A 172 4.12 3.42 13.30
C ILE A 172 4.04 2.56 14.56
N ARG A 173 3.82 1.25 14.39
CA ARG A 173 3.80 0.26 15.48
C ARG A 173 4.48 -1.04 15.03
N THR A 174 5.14 -1.69 15.98
CA THR A 174 5.62 -3.07 15.89
C THR A 174 5.26 -3.81 17.18
N GLU A 175 4.66 -4.99 17.09
CA GLU A 175 4.32 -5.87 18.21
C GLU A 175 5.56 -6.64 18.74
N CYS A 176 6.70 -5.96 18.83
CA CYS A 176 7.94 -6.52 19.37
C CYS A 176 7.86 -6.67 20.88
N TRP A 177 8.20 -7.84 21.40
CA TRP A 177 8.14 -8.14 22.84
C TRP A 177 9.54 -8.30 23.48
N ASN A 178 10.55 -7.66 22.88
CA ASN A 178 11.90 -7.58 23.41
C ASN A 178 12.52 -6.19 23.17
N ASP A 179 13.69 -5.97 23.79
CA ASP A 179 14.44 -4.72 23.70
C ASP A 179 15.25 -4.59 22.41
N LYS A 180 15.28 -5.62 21.55
CA LYS A 180 15.94 -5.61 20.24
C LYS A 180 15.10 -4.95 19.16
N GLY A 181 13.79 -5.20 19.08
CA GLY A 181 12.86 -4.50 18.18
C GLY A 181 13.39 -4.20 16.75
N TYR A 182 13.03 -3.04 16.21
CA TYR A 182 13.49 -2.55 14.90
C TYR A 182 13.86 -1.06 14.91
N GLN A 183 14.58 -0.62 13.88
CA GLN A 183 14.55 0.77 13.40
C GLN A 183 13.67 0.82 12.16
N VAL A 184 12.68 1.71 12.16
CA VAL A 184 11.68 1.82 11.09
C VAL A 184 11.83 3.16 10.39
N SER A 185 12.03 3.11 9.07
CA SER A 185 11.94 4.26 8.19
C SER A 185 10.70 4.15 7.32
N VAL A 186 9.99 5.27 7.14
CA VAL A 186 8.83 5.37 6.27
C VAL A 186 8.96 6.59 5.38
N ASP A 187 8.78 6.43 4.08
CA ASP A 187 8.74 7.52 3.11
C ASP A 187 7.59 7.35 2.12
N PHE A 188 7.20 8.47 1.50
CA PHE A 188 6.08 8.52 0.57
C PHE A 188 6.50 9.12 -0.76
N ASP A 189 6.14 8.46 -1.86
CA ASP A 189 6.24 9.00 -3.21
C ASP A 189 4.88 9.51 -3.67
N TYR A 190 4.81 10.80 -3.97
CA TYR A 190 3.68 11.43 -4.63
C TYR A 190 4.01 11.52 -6.11
N ILE A 191 3.33 10.71 -6.90
CA ILE A 191 3.61 10.53 -8.32
C ILE A 191 2.61 11.36 -9.11
N GLU A 192 3.12 12.34 -9.85
CA GLU A 192 2.29 13.17 -10.73
C GLU A 192 1.79 12.37 -11.94
N GLY A 193 0.57 12.66 -12.36
CA GLY A 193 -0.07 12.05 -13.50
C GLY A 193 -1.47 12.62 -13.73
N THR A 194 -2.38 11.81 -14.25
CA THR A 194 -3.80 12.20 -14.40
C THR A 194 -4.63 11.31 -13.48
N PRO A 195 -5.03 11.78 -12.29
CA PRO A 195 -5.86 10.98 -11.40
C PRO A 195 -7.18 10.64 -12.08
N ASP A 196 -7.68 9.42 -11.85
CA ASP A 196 -9.01 8.98 -12.29
C ASP A 196 -10.11 9.93 -11.82
N TYR A 197 -9.93 10.51 -10.62
CA TYR A 197 -10.76 11.55 -10.04
C TYR A 197 -9.92 12.53 -9.21
N PRO A 198 -10.21 13.84 -9.27
CA PRO A 198 -9.53 14.84 -8.45
C PRO A 198 -9.86 14.74 -6.95
N TYR A 199 -11.05 14.25 -6.57
CA TYR A 199 -11.50 14.24 -5.18
C TYR A 199 -11.77 12.83 -4.66
N TYR A 200 -11.22 12.55 -3.48
CA TYR A 200 -11.29 11.26 -2.79
C TYR A 200 -11.73 11.51 -1.34
N ALA A 201 -12.56 10.62 -0.80
CA ALA A 201 -12.84 10.57 0.62
C ALA A 201 -12.91 9.12 1.11
N VAL A 202 -12.52 8.90 2.36
CA VAL A 202 -12.38 7.58 2.96
C VAL A 202 -12.91 7.59 4.39
N THR A 203 -13.66 6.55 4.76
CA THR A 203 -14.20 6.37 6.12
C THR A 203 -13.99 4.92 6.55
N PRO A 204 -13.51 4.65 7.78
CA PRO A 204 -13.43 3.30 8.31
C PRO A 204 -14.84 2.73 8.49
N ILE A 205 -15.01 1.50 8.07
CA ILE A 205 -16.14 0.64 8.42
C ILE A 205 -15.78 -0.14 9.69
N LEU A 206 -14.64 -0.84 9.68
CA LEU A 206 -14.10 -1.60 10.81
C LEU A 206 -12.64 -1.20 11.09
N SER A 207 -12.24 -1.19 12.37
CA SER A 207 -10.87 -0.87 12.81
C SER A 207 -10.47 -1.69 14.04
N TYR A 208 -10.40 -3.01 13.85
CA TYR A 208 -10.01 -4.00 14.86
C TYR A 208 -8.59 -4.49 14.58
N ASP A 209 -7.66 -3.55 14.54
CA ASP A 209 -6.34 -3.67 13.90
C ASP A 209 -5.25 -2.93 14.70
N ASP A 210 -5.38 -2.87 16.02
CA ASP A 210 -4.36 -2.23 16.84
C ASP A 210 -3.24 -3.23 17.18
N TRP A 211 -3.58 -4.49 17.43
CA TRP A 211 -2.67 -5.61 17.67
C TRP A 211 -3.14 -6.85 16.91
N SER A 212 -2.27 -7.83 16.70
CA SER A 212 -2.67 -9.14 16.16
C SER A 212 -3.78 -9.79 17.00
N SER A 213 -3.65 -9.70 18.34
CA SER A 213 -4.57 -10.28 19.32
C SER A 213 -5.74 -9.38 19.72
N SER A 214 -5.76 -8.11 19.29
CA SER A 214 -6.92 -7.22 19.46
C SER A 214 -7.89 -7.31 18.28
N GLY A 215 -7.62 -8.19 17.32
CA GLY A 215 -8.53 -8.54 16.26
C GLY A 215 -9.80 -9.20 16.76
N VAL A 216 -10.74 -9.44 15.85
CA VAL A 216 -12.01 -10.07 16.19
C VAL A 216 -11.75 -11.53 16.59
N PRO A 217 -12.21 -12.00 17.76
CA PRO A 217 -12.07 -13.40 18.17
C PRO A 217 -12.72 -14.33 17.16
N TYR A 218 -12.03 -15.40 16.76
CA TYR A 218 -12.52 -16.35 15.77
C TYR A 218 -12.89 -17.70 16.40
N GLY A 219 -14.05 -18.23 16.02
CA GLY A 219 -14.60 -19.49 16.52
C GLY A 219 -15.11 -19.46 17.96
N VAL A 220 -15.31 -18.28 18.53
CA VAL A 220 -15.92 -18.06 19.85
C VAL A 220 -16.91 -16.90 19.77
N ALA A 221 -17.90 -16.89 20.67
CA ALA A 221 -18.82 -15.77 20.77
C ALA A 221 -18.10 -14.47 21.21
N HIS A 222 -18.48 -13.34 20.64
CA HIS A 222 -17.91 -12.03 20.94
C HIS A 222 -18.92 -10.90 20.75
N ASN A 223 -18.57 -9.69 21.22
CA ASN A 223 -19.41 -8.48 21.09
C ASN A 223 -18.85 -7.46 20.08
N PHE A 224 -17.86 -7.84 19.27
CA PHE A 224 -17.41 -7.00 18.16
C PHE A 224 -18.54 -6.82 17.16
N ASP A 225 -18.67 -5.60 16.65
CA ASP A 225 -19.74 -5.19 15.75
C ASP A 225 -19.22 -5.19 14.31
N LEU A 226 -19.54 -6.26 13.59
CA LEU A 226 -19.13 -6.48 12.19
C LEU A 226 -20.19 -5.97 11.20
N ASP A 227 -21.30 -5.47 11.71
CA ASP A 227 -22.42 -4.92 10.98
C ASP A 227 -22.35 -3.39 11.01
N LYS A 228 -22.55 -2.75 9.86
CA LYS A 228 -22.61 -1.29 9.76
C LYS A 228 -23.66 -0.86 8.77
N THR A 229 -24.19 0.34 8.97
CA THR A 229 -24.93 1.06 7.95
C THR A 229 -24.00 2.08 7.28
N VAL A 230 -23.84 1.98 5.97
CA VAL A 230 -22.95 2.84 5.18
C VAL A 230 -23.78 3.70 4.22
N SER A 231 -23.63 5.02 4.29
CA SER A 231 -24.30 5.98 3.42
C SER A 231 -23.30 6.68 2.50
N ILE A 232 -23.54 6.60 1.19
CA ILE A 232 -22.66 7.10 0.14
C ILE A 232 -23.13 8.47 -0.36
N PRO A 233 -22.24 9.47 -0.50
CA PRO A 233 -22.60 10.78 -1.05
C PRO A 233 -23.24 10.69 -2.44
N ALA A 234 -24.20 11.56 -2.71
CA ALA A 234 -24.96 11.56 -3.97
C ALA A 234 -24.13 11.90 -5.21
N ASN A 235 -22.97 12.54 -5.05
CA ASN A 235 -22.05 12.87 -6.14
C ASN A 235 -20.87 11.90 -6.27
N ALA A 236 -20.90 10.74 -5.58
CA ALA A 236 -19.91 9.69 -5.80
C ALA A 236 -20.00 9.18 -7.25
N GLU A 237 -18.85 9.02 -7.90
CA GLU A 237 -18.74 8.45 -9.25
C GLU A 237 -18.03 7.10 -9.22
N SER A 238 -17.27 6.83 -8.15
CA SER A 238 -16.71 5.52 -7.83
C SER A 238 -16.92 5.20 -6.36
N THR A 239 -17.08 3.91 -6.06
CA THR A 239 -17.18 3.38 -4.69
C THR A 239 -16.46 2.05 -4.66
N HIS A 240 -15.59 1.85 -3.68
CA HIS A 240 -14.94 0.57 -3.42
C HIS A 240 -14.68 0.39 -1.93
N LEU A 241 -14.46 -0.85 -1.53
CA LEU A 241 -13.98 -1.18 -0.19
C LEU A 241 -12.49 -1.49 -0.23
N ARG A 242 -11.78 -1.10 0.82
CA ARG A 242 -10.37 -1.42 1.05
C ARG A 242 -10.25 -2.22 2.34
N THR A 243 -9.78 -3.46 2.26
CA THR A 243 -9.68 -4.37 3.41
C THR A 243 -8.24 -4.83 3.64
N ILE A 244 -7.79 -4.81 4.90
CA ILE A 244 -6.55 -5.45 5.35
C ILE A 244 -6.90 -6.39 6.51
N ILE A 245 -6.63 -7.68 6.32
CA ILE A 245 -6.96 -8.74 7.28
C ILE A 245 -5.81 -9.74 7.41
N SER A 246 -5.51 -10.13 8.64
CA SER A 246 -4.49 -11.16 8.95
C SER A 246 -4.92 -11.95 10.19
N GLY A 247 -4.86 -13.28 10.09
CA GLY A 247 -5.18 -14.18 11.18
C GLY A 247 -4.00 -14.45 12.13
N TRP A 248 -4.29 -14.60 13.41
CA TRP A 248 -3.34 -14.97 14.46
C TRP A 248 -3.83 -16.21 15.21
N GLY A 249 -2.89 -17.04 15.67
CA GLY A 249 -3.16 -18.18 16.55
C GLY A 249 -3.09 -19.54 15.85
N HIS A 250 -2.99 -20.58 16.66
CA HIS A 250 -2.95 -21.99 16.24
C HIS A 250 -4.01 -22.82 16.98
N ALA A 251 -5.17 -22.21 17.21
CA ALA A 251 -6.29 -22.81 17.91
C ALA A 251 -6.85 -24.04 17.18
N THR A 252 -7.31 -24.98 17.99
CA THR A 252 -7.91 -26.26 17.57
C THR A 252 -9.44 -26.15 17.52
N PRO A 253 -10.13 -27.02 16.75
CA PRO A 253 -9.59 -28.14 15.99
C PRO A 253 -8.85 -27.69 14.73
N GLU A 254 -7.74 -28.35 14.42
CA GLU A 254 -7.01 -28.17 13.17
C GLU A 254 -7.86 -28.58 11.96
N ASP A 255 -7.61 -27.99 10.81
CA ASP A 255 -8.20 -28.43 9.56
C ASP A 255 -7.83 -29.90 9.29
N THR A 256 -8.85 -30.73 9.06
CA THR A 256 -8.73 -32.19 9.01
C THR A 256 -7.63 -32.64 8.04
N GLY A 257 -6.63 -33.34 8.56
CA GLY A 257 -5.55 -33.92 7.75
C GLY A 257 -4.47 -32.94 7.31
N THR A 258 -4.44 -31.70 7.83
CA THR A 258 -3.49 -30.67 7.40
C THR A 258 -2.49 -30.23 8.47
N GLY A 259 -2.79 -30.41 9.76
CA GLY A 259 -1.97 -29.87 10.85
C GLY A 259 -2.13 -28.36 11.06
N ARG A 260 -3.15 -27.71 10.48
CA ARG A 260 -3.31 -26.25 10.46
C ARG A 260 -4.36 -25.78 11.46
N GLY A 261 -3.92 -25.17 12.56
CA GLY A 261 -4.78 -24.47 13.51
C GLY A 261 -5.17 -23.06 13.04
N CYS A 262 -6.21 -22.49 13.64
CA CYS A 262 -6.70 -21.16 13.30
C CYS A 262 -6.17 -20.05 14.22
N ALA A 263 -6.03 -18.80 13.75
CA ALA A 263 -6.30 -18.28 12.40
C ALA A 263 -5.03 -18.03 11.57
N GLU A 264 -3.83 -18.36 12.09
CA GLU A 264 -2.57 -18.18 11.35
C GLU A 264 -2.45 -19.18 10.18
N TRP A 265 -2.87 -20.42 10.37
CA TRP A 265 -2.54 -21.52 9.45
C TRP A 265 -3.72 -22.02 8.63
N CYS A 266 -4.92 -22.02 9.20
CA CYS A 266 -6.12 -22.58 8.58
C CYS A 266 -6.61 -21.68 7.44
N TYR A 267 -6.77 -22.24 6.23
CA TYR A 267 -7.21 -21.45 5.09
C TYR A 267 -8.71 -21.22 5.15
N ARG A 268 -9.14 -19.98 4.94
CA ARG A 268 -10.55 -19.57 5.02
C ARG A 268 -10.93 -18.63 3.89
N THR A 269 -12.22 -18.54 3.57
CA THR A 269 -12.82 -17.56 2.66
C THR A 269 -13.90 -16.81 3.40
N HIS A 270 -13.62 -15.57 3.79
CA HIS A 270 -14.61 -14.71 4.45
C HIS A 270 -15.45 -13.97 3.40
N SER A 271 -16.66 -13.55 3.75
CA SER A 271 -17.56 -12.87 2.83
C SER A 271 -17.83 -11.44 3.29
N VAL A 272 -17.85 -10.51 2.33
CA VAL A 272 -18.43 -9.17 2.51
C VAL A 272 -19.86 -9.23 2.02
N LYS A 273 -20.80 -9.00 2.93
CA LYS A 273 -22.23 -8.98 2.65
C LYS A 273 -22.73 -7.55 2.51
N ILE A 274 -23.50 -7.31 1.45
CA ILE A 274 -24.15 -6.03 1.17
C ILE A 274 -25.65 -6.27 1.14
N ASN A 275 -26.40 -5.62 2.04
CA ASN A 275 -27.82 -5.85 2.25
C ASN A 275 -28.17 -7.34 2.48
N GLY A 276 -27.30 -8.05 3.22
CA GLY A 276 -27.45 -9.47 3.54
C GLY A 276 -27.07 -10.45 2.42
N ALA A 277 -26.61 -9.97 1.26
CA ALA A 277 -26.15 -10.81 0.15
C ALA A 277 -24.62 -10.87 0.09
N ASN A 278 -24.05 -12.08 0.02
CA ASN A 278 -22.61 -12.27 -0.23
C ASN A 278 -22.24 -11.60 -1.57
N THR A 279 -21.43 -10.54 -1.50
CA THR A 279 -21.10 -9.70 -2.65
C THR A 279 -19.63 -9.82 -3.04
N PHE A 280 -18.74 -9.93 -2.06
CA PHE A 280 -17.31 -10.15 -2.28
C PHE A 280 -16.79 -11.25 -1.36
N ASP A 281 -15.75 -11.95 -1.81
CA ASP A 281 -15.11 -13.04 -1.07
C ASP A 281 -13.62 -12.75 -0.86
N HIS A 282 -13.16 -12.97 0.36
CA HIS A 282 -11.78 -12.78 0.78
C HIS A 282 -11.14 -14.12 1.13
N TYR A 283 -10.44 -14.71 0.16
CA TYR A 283 -9.67 -15.93 0.38
C TYR A 283 -8.35 -15.66 1.12
N MET A 284 -8.19 -16.28 2.29
CA MET A 284 -6.97 -16.36 3.10
C MET A 284 -6.21 -17.65 2.73
N GLY A 285 -5.62 -17.66 1.54
CA GLY A 285 -4.90 -18.82 1.00
C GLY A 285 -3.38 -18.77 1.15
N PRO A 286 -2.67 -19.79 0.62
CA PRO A 286 -1.22 -19.77 0.51
C PRO A 286 -0.75 -18.60 -0.37
N MET A 287 0.36 -17.99 0.01
CA MET A 287 0.97 -16.86 -0.70
C MET A 287 2.34 -17.19 -1.31
N ASN A 288 2.75 -18.46 -1.25
CA ASN A 288 4.06 -18.95 -1.66
C ASN A 288 5.19 -18.28 -0.84
N CYS A 289 5.10 -18.32 0.49
CA CYS A 289 6.05 -17.68 1.40
C CYS A 289 7.51 -18.13 1.17
N ALA A 290 7.72 -19.36 0.69
CA ALA A 290 9.04 -19.87 0.30
C ALA A 290 9.71 -19.07 -0.83
N ALA A 291 8.96 -18.32 -1.63
CA ALA A 291 9.46 -17.45 -2.69
C ALA A 291 9.61 -15.98 -2.26
N ASN A 292 9.44 -15.66 -0.97
CA ASN A 292 9.61 -14.30 -0.47
C ASN A 292 11.02 -13.77 -0.80
N PRO A 293 11.16 -12.59 -1.47
CA PRO A 293 12.47 -11.97 -1.72
C PRO A 293 13.28 -11.70 -0.44
N VAL A 294 12.60 -11.47 0.69
CA VAL A 294 13.22 -11.43 2.03
C VAL A 294 13.50 -12.87 2.50
N ASN A 295 14.45 -13.53 1.84
CA ASN A 295 14.75 -14.97 1.99
C ASN A 295 15.85 -15.32 3.00
N ASN A 296 16.41 -14.34 3.71
CA ASN A 296 17.49 -14.53 4.70
C ASN A 296 16.98 -14.87 6.11
N GLN A 297 15.71 -15.23 6.26
CA GLN A 297 15.00 -15.36 7.54
C GLN A 297 15.33 -16.63 8.37
N SER A 298 16.19 -17.52 7.87
CA SER A 298 16.63 -18.70 8.62
C SER A 298 17.41 -18.29 9.88
N PRO A 299 17.20 -18.97 11.03
CA PRO A 299 16.50 -20.24 11.21
C PRO A 299 14.98 -20.16 11.47
N GLY A 300 14.33 -19.00 11.29
CA GLY A 300 12.89 -18.85 11.47
C GLY A 300 12.07 -19.73 10.52
N ASN A 301 10.83 -20.06 10.91
CA ASN A 301 9.91 -20.87 10.11
C ASN A 301 9.22 -20.02 9.02
N TRP A 302 9.98 -19.37 8.15
CA TRP A 302 9.47 -18.34 7.23
C TRP A 302 8.82 -18.88 5.96
N SER A 303 9.21 -20.08 5.50
CA SER A 303 8.82 -20.60 4.18
C SER A 303 7.42 -21.25 4.16
N ALA A 304 6.86 -21.59 5.32
CA ALA A 304 5.55 -22.21 5.41
C ALA A 304 4.43 -21.18 5.20
N ASP A 305 3.49 -21.49 4.29
CA ASP A 305 2.37 -20.62 3.98
C ASP A 305 1.39 -20.48 5.15
N ARG A 306 1.19 -19.23 5.59
CA ARG A 306 0.09 -18.83 6.47
C ARG A 306 -1.16 -18.53 5.64
N ALA A 307 -2.28 -18.35 6.33
CA ALA A 307 -3.55 -17.98 5.72
C ALA A 307 -3.57 -16.49 5.37
N GLY A 308 -3.18 -16.18 4.12
CA GLY A 308 -3.27 -14.82 3.58
C GLY A 308 -2.17 -13.84 4.02
N TRP A 309 -1.04 -14.33 4.54
CA TRP A 309 0.15 -13.50 4.82
C TRP A 309 1.45 -14.34 4.84
N CYS A 310 2.61 -13.68 4.85
CA CYS A 310 3.93 -14.31 5.03
C CYS A 310 4.81 -13.50 5.99
N PRO A 311 5.67 -14.14 6.79
CA PRO A 311 6.74 -13.46 7.53
C PRO A 311 7.65 -12.66 6.59
N GLY A 312 8.00 -11.43 6.98
CA GLY A 312 8.83 -10.53 6.16
C GLY A 312 8.14 -10.07 4.88
N MET A 313 6.83 -9.84 4.91
CA MET A 313 6.03 -9.40 3.75
C MET A 313 4.88 -8.49 4.19
N GLU A 314 4.40 -7.70 3.25
CA GLU A 314 3.16 -6.95 3.35
C GLU A 314 1.96 -7.88 3.54
N VAL A 315 1.01 -7.49 4.40
CA VAL A 315 -0.32 -8.12 4.40
C VAL A 315 -1.09 -7.55 3.19
N PRO A 316 -1.69 -8.40 2.33
CA PRO A 316 -2.36 -7.93 1.12
C PRO A 316 -3.47 -6.92 1.40
N THR A 317 -3.50 -5.86 0.61
CA THR A 317 -4.67 -4.99 0.50
C THR A 317 -5.66 -5.61 -0.48
N ARG A 318 -6.90 -5.78 -0.05
CA ARG A 318 -8.00 -6.28 -0.87
C ARG A 318 -8.88 -5.10 -1.29
N LEU A 319 -9.17 -5.01 -2.58
CA LEU A 319 -9.99 -3.95 -3.15
C LEU A 319 -11.25 -4.55 -3.77
N ASP A 320 -12.40 -4.25 -3.16
CA ASP A 320 -13.70 -4.68 -3.65
C ASP A 320 -14.37 -3.52 -4.38
N VAL A 321 -14.30 -3.55 -5.71
CA VAL A 321 -14.84 -2.48 -6.56
C VAL A 321 -16.29 -2.80 -6.92
N PHE A 322 -17.21 -1.89 -6.59
CA PHE A 322 -18.60 -2.03 -7.02
C PHE A 322 -18.72 -1.78 -8.53
N GLY A 323 -19.48 -2.60 -9.24
CA GLY A 323 -19.65 -2.49 -10.69
C GLY A 323 -20.28 -1.16 -11.14
N THR A 324 -21.01 -0.49 -10.26
CA THR A 324 -21.52 0.87 -10.42
C THR A 324 -21.37 1.63 -9.11
N SER A 325 -21.21 2.96 -9.17
CA SER A 325 -21.23 3.77 -7.95
C SER A 325 -22.52 3.57 -7.15
N LEU A 326 -22.39 3.53 -5.82
CA LEU A 326 -23.51 3.47 -4.90
C LEU A 326 -24.03 4.85 -4.50
N ALA A 327 -23.78 5.86 -5.33
CA ALA A 327 -24.10 7.27 -5.08
C ALA A 327 -25.52 7.48 -4.52
N GLY A 328 -25.60 8.18 -3.39
CA GLY A 328 -26.86 8.57 -2.75
C GLY A 328 -27.61 7.43 -2.06
N ASN A 329 -27.08 6.20 -2.11
CA ASN A 329 -27.66 5.05 -1.44
C ASN A 329 -27.07 4.84 -0.05
N THR A 330 -27.87 4.18 0.78
CA THR A 330 -27.45 3.62 2.06
C THR A 330 -27.59 2.11 1.98
N PHE A 331 -26.60 1.36 2.48
CA PHE A 331 -26.62 -0.11 2.51
C PHE A 331 -26.19 -0.65 3.88
N ALA A 332 -26.70 -1.83 4.21
CA ALA A 332 -26.18 -2.62 5.32
C ALA A 332 -24.92 -3.36 4.85
N PHE A 333 -23.84 -3.21 5.60
CA PHE A 333 -22.58 -3.90 5.46
C PHE A 333 -22.47 -4.94 6.57
N GLU A 334 -21.95 -6.12 6.25
CA GLU A 334 -21.56 -7.14 7.22
C GLU A 334 -20.25 -7.80 6.74
N TYR A 335 -19.28 -7.96 7.64
CA TYR A 335 -18.10 -8.80 7.39
C TYR A 335 -18.28 -10.16 8.06
N ASP A 336 -18.48 -11.19 7.26
CA ASP A 336 -18.84 -12.53 7.69
C ASP A 336 -17.64 -13.46 7.62
N PHE A 337 -17.18 -13.96 8.77
CA PHE A 337 -16.11 -14.95 8.80
C PHE A 337 -16.66 -16.34 8.49
N GLU A 338 -16.03 -17.08 7.57
CA GLU A 338 -16.29 -18.53 7.39
C GLU A 338 -16.44 -19.27 8.72
N ASP A 339 -17.51 -20.03 8.86
CA ASP A 339 -17.85 -20.74 10.09
C ASP A 339 -16.73 -21.70 10.55
N TRP A 340 -16.34 -21.56 11.80
CA TRP A 340 -15.46 -22.48 12.53
C TRP A 340 -15.73 -22.32 14.02
N THR A 341 -15.47 -23.35 14.81
CA THR A 341 -15.67 -23.33 16.27
C THR A 341 -14.37 -23.73 16.95
N ASN A 342 -13.85 -22.88 17.83
CA ASN A 342 -12.72 -23.21 18.67
C ASN A 342 -13.15 -24.24 19.73
N ASP A 343 -12.44 -25.37 19.81
CA ASP A 343 -12.70 -26.41 20.82
C ASP A 343 -12.13 -26.07 22.21
N GLY A 344 -11.28 -25.04 22.29
CA GLY A 344 -10.66 -24.57 23.52
C GLY A 344 -9.45 -25.39 23.96
N GLU A 345 -9.00 -26.36 23.17
CA GLU A 345 -7.91 -27.27 23.55
C GLU A 345 -6.51 -26.69 23.28
N ASN A 346 -6.38 -25.66 22.43
CA ASN A 346 -5.08 -25.06 22.09
C ASN A 346 -5.10 -23.54 21.83
N GLY A 347 -5.47 -22.74 22.83
CA GLY A 347 -5.38 -21.28 22.75
C GLY A 347 -6.49 -20.62 21.91
N ASN A 348 -6.24 -19.40 21.45
CA ASN A 348 -7.24 -18.54 20.81
C ASN A 348 -6.86 -18.20 19.37
N ALA A 349 -7.86 -17.78 18.59
CA ALA A 349 -7.71 -17.29 17.22
C ALA A 349 -8.29 -15.88 17.10
N TYR A 350 -7.64 -15.01 16.32
CA TYR A 350 -8.10 -13.64 16.07
C TYR A 350 -7.89 -13.23 14.61
N TYR A 351 -8.77 -12.39 14.07
CA TYR A 351 -8.56 -11.68 12.82
C TYR A 351 -8.40 -10.18 13.04
N ALA A 352 -7.16 -9.69 12.98
CA ALA A 352 -6.91 -8.26 12.94
C ALA A 352 -7.44 -7.72 11.62
N THR A 353 -8.36 -6.75 11.64
CA THR A 353 -9.16 -6.37 10.47
C THR A 353 -9.37 -4.86 10.42
N SER A 354 -8.99 -4.23 9.31
CA SER A 354 -9.36 -2.87 8.97
C SER A 354 -10.09 -2.88 7.62
N ILE A 355 -11.21 -2.15 7.55
CA ILE A 355 -12.03 -2.04 6.35
C ILE A 355 -12.42 -0.59 6.20
N PHE A 356 -12.26 -0.05 5.00
CA PHE A 356 -12.65 1.31 4.65
C PHE A 356 -13.60 1.30 3.47
N VAL A 357 -14.52 2.25 3.43
CA VAL A 357 -15.22 2.64 2.20
C VAL A 357 -14.53 3.87 1.62
N VAL A 358 -14.25 3.81 0.32
CA VAL A 358 -13.61 4.88 -0.43
C VAL A 358 -14.58 5.34 -1.53
N VAL A 359 -14.71 6.65 -1.67
CA VAL A 359 -15.51 7.28 -2.73
C VAL A 359 -14.68 8.29 -3.49
N LYS A 360 -14.94 8.39 -4.79
CA LYS A 360 -14.23 9.29 -5.70
C LYS A 360 -15.22 10.11 -6.54
N SER A 361 -14.86 11.34 -6.91
CA SER A 361 -15.69 12.23 -7.73
C SER A 361 -14.86 13.29 -8.46
N ASN A 362 -15.38 13.79 -9.58
CA ASN A 362 -14.90 14.96 -10.31
C ASN A 362 -15.30 16.28 -9.64
N THR A 363 -16.15 16.22 -8.63
CA THR A 363 -16.55 17.37 -7.80
C THR A 363 -16.11 17.13 -6.35
N PRO A 364 -15.91 18.20 -5.53
CA PRO A 364 -15.59 18.02 -4.12
C PRO A 364 -16.59 17.06 -3.44
N ILE A 365 -16.06 16.03 -2.77
CA ILE A 365 -16.86 14.94 -2.20
C ILE A 365 -16.69 14.89 -0.68
N ASN A 366 -17.81 14.69 0.02
CA ASN A 366 -17.81 14.45 1.46
C ASN A 366 -17.42 13.01 1.77
N ALA A 367 -16.94 12.75 2.98
CA ALA A 367 -16.71 11.39 3.44
C ALA A 367 -18.04 10.59 3.52
N PRO A 368 -18.02 9.28 3.19
CA PRO A 368 -19.13 8.39 3.49
C PRO A 368 -19.46 8.40 4.98
N ILE A 369 -20.73 8.20 5.33
CA ILE A 369 -21.16 8.12 6.73
C ILE A 369 -21.31 6.65 7.09
N VAL A 370 -20.64 6.22 8.16
CA VAL A 370 -20.75 4.87 8.73
C VAL A 370 -21.39 5.00 10.11
N THR A 371 -22.44 4.22 10.36
CA THR A 371 -23.07 4.10 11.68
C THR A 371 -23.24 2.63 12.05
N ASN A 372 -23.48 2.37 13.34
CA ASN A 372 -23.96 1.06 13.79
C ASN A 372 -25.40 0.83 13.35
#